data_AF-A0A1H0TX31-F1
#
_entry.id   AF-A0A1H0TX31-F1
#
_cell.length_a   1.000
_cell.length_b   1.000
_cell.length_c   1.000
_cell.angle_alpha   90.00
_cell.angle_beta   90.00
_cell.angle_gamma   90.00
#
_symmetry.space_group_name_H-M   'P 1'
#
loop_
_entity.id
_entity.type
_entity.pdbx_description
1 polymer ?
#
loop_
_entity_poly.entity_id
_entity_poly.type
_entity_poly.pdbx_seq_one_letter_code
_entity_poly.pdbx_strand_id
1 'polypeptide(L)'
;MLFLIILILSFASGFFLPWWVVAIAAFSAAFFIGKTAGQAFWSGFLAVFIVWIVLALFKSIPNDHILAKKVAILFHLPGWGYLLLITGVIGGLVSGFAALSGVLLQKAFGKS
;
A
#
# COMPACT_ATOMS: atom_id res chain seq x y z
N MET A 1 -6.33 10.80 10.40
CA MET A 1 -4.93 11.30 10.45
C MET A 1 -3.94 10.25 9.97
N LEU A 2 -3.86 9.06 10.59
CA LEU A 2 -2.91 8.01 10.19
C LEU A 2 -2.98 7.64 8.70
N PHE A 3 -4.19 7.45 8.16
CA PHE A 3 -4.42 7.21 6.73
C PHE A 3 -3.74 8.26 5.84
N LEU A 4 -3.94 9.56 6.11
CA LEU A 4 -3.38 10.64 5.29
C LEU A 4 -1.85 10.65 5.35
N ILE A 5 -1.27 10.38 6.52
CA ILE A 5 0.19 10.31 6.71
C ILE A 5 0.76 9.16 5.87
N ILE A 6 0.18 7.96 5.99
CA ILE A 6 0.63 6.80 5.22
C ILE A 6 0.46 7.06 3.72
N LEU A 7 -0.65 7.68 3.30
CA LEU A 7 -0.92 8.01 1.90
C LEU A 7 0.15 8.95 1.34
N ILE A 8 0.46 10.05 2.03
CA ILE A 8 1.45 11.03 1.58
C ILE A 8 2.85 10.41 1.54
N LEU A 9 3.26 9.71 2.61
CA LEU A 9 4.57 9.07 2.68
C LEU A 9 4.73 7.98 1.61
N SER A 10 3.69 7.18 1.38
CA SER A 10 3.72 6.10 0.39
C SER A 10 3.71 6.64 -1.03
N PHE A 11 2.99 7.73 -1.28
CA PHE A 11 3.00 8.39 -2.60
C PHE A 11 4.38 8.98 -2.89
N ALA A 12 4.97 9.70 -1.94
CA ALA A 12 6.32 10.27 -2.10
C ALA A 12 7.38 9.18 -2.28
N SER A 13 7.38 8.15 -1.43
CA SER A 13 8.35 7.05 -1.53
C SER A 13 8.15 6.19 -2.78
N GLY A 14 6.91 5.97 -3.22
CA GLY A 14 6.60 5.15 -4.39
C GLY A 14 7.09 5.71 -5.74
N PHE A 15 7.53 6.96 -5.79
CA PHE A 15 8.14 7.56 -6.98
C PHE A 15 9.67 7.38 -7.04
N PHE A 16 10.35 7.50 -5.90
CA PHE A 16 11.83 7.60 -5.87
C PHE A 16 12.51 6.38 -5.26
N LEU A 17 11.81 5.62 -4.44
CA LEU A 17 12.38 4.54 -3.64
C LEU A 17 11.86 3.18 -4.08
N PRO A 18 12.56 2.09 -3.71
CA PRO A 18 12.07 0.74 -3.90
C PRO A 18 10.70 0.54 -3.22
N TRP A 19 9.86 -0.30 -3.83
CA TRP A 19 8.47 -0.50 -3.40
C TRP A 19 8.32 -0.95 -1.94
N TRP A 20 9.30 -1.64 -1.34
CA TRP A 20 9.24 -2.13 0.04
C TRP A 20 9.26 -1.01 1.08
N VAL A 21 9.67 0.20 0.71
CA VAL A 21 9.72 1.36 1.63
C VAL A 21 8.33 1.73 2.16
N VAL A 22 7.25 1.45 1.41
CA VAL A 22 5.88 1.71 1.89
C VAL A 22 5.55 0.93 3.17
N ALA A 23 6.14 -0.26 3.37
CA ALA A 23 5.97 -1.04 4.59
C ALA A 23 6.62 -0.33 5.78
N ILE A 24 7.85 0.18 5.61
CA ILE A 24 8.57 0.92 6.65
C ILE A 24 7.82 2.21 7.00
N ALA A 25 7.39 2.97 5.99
CA ALA A 25 6.62 4.20 6.19
C ALA A 25 5.31 3.94 6.96
N ALA A 26 4.57 2.90 6.59
CA ALA A 26 3.34 2.52 7.26
C ALA A 26 3.58 2.05 8.71
N PHE A 27 4.61 1.22 8.92
CA PHE A 27 5.01 0.76 10.25
C PHE A 27 5.39 1.93 11.15
N SER A 28 6.29 2.81 10.71
CA SER A 28 6.75 3.94 11.50
C SER A 28 5.61 4.91 11.82
N ALA A 29 4.79 5.26 10.84
CA ALA A 29 3.64 6.13 11.07
C ALA A 29 2.66 5.54 12.09
N ALA A 30 2.38 4.23 11.99
CA ALA A 30 1.47 3.55 12.90
C ALA A 30 2.07 3.35 14.30
N PHE A 31 3.38 3.12 14.41
CA PHE A 31 4.08 3.00 15.68
C PHE A 31 4.01 4.29 16.51
N PHE A 32 4.16 5.46 15.88
CA PHE A 32 4.15 6.73 16.61
C PHE A 32 2.75 7.31 16.85
N ILE A 33 1.81 7.10 15.92
CA ILE A 33 0.53 7.85 15.88
C ILE A 33 -0.69 6.92 15.96
N GLY A 34 -0.50 5.62 15.75
CA GLY A 34 -1.59 4.65 15.78
C GLY A 34 -2.24 4.55 17.15
N LYS A 35 -3.54 4.23 17.16
CA LYS A 35 -4.36 4.12 18.38
C LYS A 35 -4.89 2.71 18.57
N THR A 36 -5.53 2.17 17.53
CA THR A 36 -6.10 0.82 17.56
C THR A 36 -5.58 -0.02 16.40
N ALA A 37 -5.44 -1.33 16.64
CA ALA A 37 -4.93 -2.28 15.67
C ALA A 37 -5.80 -2.33 14.39
N GLY A 38 -7.12 -2.41 14.55
CA GLY A 38 -8.05 -2.42 13.43
C GLY A 38 -8.00 -1.14 12.59
N GLN A 39 -7.94 0.03 13.24
CA GLN A 39 -7.83 1.30 12.53
C GLN A 39 -6.49 1.40 11.79
N ALA A 40 -5.40 0.93 12.39
CA ALA A 40 -4.08 0.96 11.76
C ALA A 40 -4.02 0.08 10.51
N PHE A 41 -4.54 -1.15 10.58
CA PHE A 41 -4.61 -2.04 9.43
C PHE A 41 -5.38 -1.40 8.27
N TRP A 42 -6.62 -0.96 8.50
CA TRP A 42 -7.45 -0.39 7.43
C TRP A 42 -6.91 0.94 6.92
N SER A 43 -6.30 1.76 7.78
CA SER A 43 -5.64 3.00 7.37
C SER A 43 -4.45 2.72 6.45
N GLY A 44 -3.59 1.76 6.80
CA GLY A 44 -2.44 1.37 5.97
C GLY A 44 -2.89 0.73 4.65
N PHE A 45 -3.81 -0.24 4.75
CA PHE A 45 -4.35 -0.95 3.60
C PHE A 45 -4.94 -0.01 2.56
N LEU A 46 -5.92 0.82 2.96
CA LEU A 46 -6.60 1.69 2.01
C LEU A 46 -5.67 2.77 1.46
N ALA A 47 -4.76 3.30 2.28
CA ALA A 47 -3.81 4.32 1.83
C ALA A 47 -2.93 3.80 0.69
N VAL A 48 -2.29 2.64 0.89
CA VAL A 48 -1.36 2.09 -0.11
C VAL A 48 -2.09 1.43 -1.28
N PHE A 49 -3.27 0.84 -1.05
CA PHE A 49 -4.14 0.37 -2.13
C PHE A 49 -4.45 1.48 -3.15
N ILE A 50 -4.86 2.66 -2.65
CA ILE A 50 -5.15 3.83 -3.51
C ILE A 50 -3.87 4.32 -4.18
N VAL A 51 -2.78 4.49 -3.42
CA VAL A 51 -1.50 4.98 -3.98
C VAL A 51 -0.99 4.07 -5.09
N TRP A 52 -1.00 2.75 -4.90
CA TRP A 52 -0.50 1.82 -5.90
C TRP A 52 -1.40 1.77 -7.14
N ILE A 53 -2.72 1.84 -7.00
CA ILE A 53 -3.62 1.95 -8.15
C ILE A 53 -3.33 3.23 -8.93
N VAL A 54 -3.21 4.37 -8.25
CA VAL A 54 -2.93 5.66 -8.89
C VAL A 54 -1.57 5.62 -9.60
N LEU A 55 -0.52 5.14 -8.94
CA LEU A 55 0.82 5.04 -9.54
C LEU A 55 0.87 4.06 -10.72
N ALA A 56 0.15 2.94 -10.64
CA ALA A 56 0.07 1.97 -11.73
C ALA A 56 -0.69 2.55 -12.93
N LEU A 57 -1.83 3.21 -12.71
CA LEU A 57 -2.57 3.90 -13.76
C LEU A 57 -1.76 5.02 -14.40
N PHE A 58 -1.06 5.82 -13.60
CA PHE A 58 -0.20 6.90 -14.09
C PHE A 58 0.88 6.40 -15.05
N LYS A 59 1.46 5.21 -14.78
CA LYS A 59 2.45 4.57 -15.67
C LYS A 59 1.81 3.83 -16.85
N SER A 60 0.57 3.36 -16.70
CA SER A 60 -0.06 2.44 -17.64
C SER A 60 -0.95 3.11 -18.68
N ILE A 61 -1.62 4.22 -18.34
CA ILE A 61 -2.50 4.97 -19.25
C ILE A 61 -1.74 5.54 -20.45
N PRO A 62 -0.56 6.19 -20.30
CA PRO A 62 0.18 6.74 -21.44
C PRO A 62 0.66 5.69 -22.45
N ASN A 63 0.68 4.42 -22.05
CA ASN A 63 1.15 3.30 -22.85
C ASN A 63 0.00 2.34 -23.22
N ASP A 64 -1.26 2.80 -23.20
CA ASP A 64 -2.47 2.02 -23.52
C ASP A 64 -2.54 0.63 -22.85
N HIS A 65 -1.97 0.54 -21.64
CA HIS A 65 -1.87 -0.69 -20.85
C HIS A 65 -1.15 -1.86 -21.56
N ILE A 66 -0.26 -1.60 -22.53
CA ILE A 66 0.41 -2.64 -23.33
C ILE A 66 1.08 -3.71 -22.45
N LEU A 67 1.92 -3.30 -21.50
CA LEU A 67 2.61 -4.24 -20.61
C LEU A 67 1.61 -4.98 -19.70
N ALA A 68 0.65 -4.27 -19.12
CA ALA A 68 -0.35 -4.87 -18.24
C ALA A 68 -1.22 -5.90 -18.98
N LYS A 69 -1.54 -5.68 -20.27
CA LYS A 69 -2.23 -6.67 -21.12
C LYS A 69 -1.38 -7.93 -21.34
N LYS A 70 -0.09 -7.77 -21.65
CA LYS A 70 0.83 -8.92 -21.83
C LYS A 70 0.96 -9.75 -20.55
N VAL A 71 1.11 -9.09 -19.40
CA VAL A 71 1.17 -9.77 -18.10
C VAL A 71 -0.16 -10.45 -17.77
N ALA A 72 -1.30 -9.79 -18.03
CA ALA A 72 -2.61 -10.41 -17.86
C ALA A 72 -2.77 -11.71 -18.67
N ILE A 73 -2.31 -11.72 -19.93
CA ILE A 73 -2.31 -12.94 -20.76
C ILE A 73 -1.41 -14.03 -20.16
N LEU A 74 -0.19 -13.67 -19.73
CA LEU A 74 0.75 -14.62 -19.12
C LEU A 74 0.16 -15.32 -17.88
N PHE A 75 -0.59 -14.57 -17.07
CA PHE A 75 -1.27 -15.07 -15.87
C PHE A 75 -2.69 -15.59 -16.15
N HIS A 76 -3.11 -15.69 -17.41
CA HIS A 76 -4.45 -16.15 -17.82
C HIS A 76 -5.59 -15.35 -17.14
N LEU A 77 -5.39 -14.06 -16.91
CA LEU A 77 -6.38 -13.17 -16.32
C LEU A 77 -7.39 -12.68 -17.37
N PRO A 78 -8.67 -12.41 -17.00
CA PRO A 78 -9.68 -11.94 -17.96
C PRO A 78 -9.40 -10.55 -18.55
N GLY A 79 -8.49 -9.78 -17.94
CA GLY A 79 -8.07 -8.48 -18.45
C GLY A 79 -7.06 -7.76 -17.55
N TRP A 80 -6.48 -6.68 -18.07
CA TRP A 80 -5.47 -5.88 -17.36
C TRP A 80 -6.00 -5.24 -16.07
N GLY A 81 -7.32 -4.99 -15.97
CA GLY A 81 -7.95 -4.44 -14.77
C GLY A 81 -7.83 -5.36 -13.55
N TYR A 82 -7.84 -6.69 -13.75
CA TYR A 82 -7.62 -7.65 -12.67
C TYR A 82 -6.20 -7.54 -12.12
N LEU A 83 -5.21 -7.37 -13.00
CA LEU A 83 -3.83 -7.17 -12.59
C LEU A 83 -3.66 -5.88 -11.78
N LEU A 84 -4.37 -4.81 -12.16
CA LEU A 84 -4.39 -3.55 -11.40
C LEU A 84 -4.96 -3.73 -9.99
N LEU A 85 -6.08 -4.44 -9.86
CA LEU A 85 -6.68 -4.75 -8.56
C LEU A 85 -5.75 -5.60 -7.69
N ILE A 86 -5.17 -6.67 -8.27
CA ILE A 86 -4.19 -7.52 -7.58
C ILE A 86 -3.01 -6.69 -7.08
N THR A 87 -2.48 -5.79 -7.93
CA THR A 87 -1.39 -4.88 -7.56
C THR A 87 -1.79 -4.02 -6.35
N GLY A 88 -2.94 -3.36 -6.41
CA GLY A 88 -3.45 -2.55 -5.29
C GLY A 88 -3.63 -3.37 -4.01
N VAL A 89 -4.23 -4.57 -4.10
CA VAL A 89 -4.47 -5.45 -2.94
C VAL A 89 -3.16 -5.89 -2.31
N ILE A 90 -2.15 -6.28 -3.10
CA ILE A 90 -0.83 -6.67 -2.59
C ILE A 90 -0.20 -5.50 -1.83
N GLY A 91 -0.16 -4.30 -2.42
CA GLY A 91 0.37 -3.11 -1.76
C GLY A 91 -0.38 -2.76 -0.48
N GLY A 92 -1.71 -2.82 -0.53
CA GLY A 92 -2.58 -2.61 0.63
C GLY A 92 -2.31 -3.63 1.75
N LEU A 93 -2.23 -4.92 1.45
CA LEU A 93 -1.95 -5.95 2.47
C LEU A 93 -0.59 -5.73 3.12
N VAL A 94 0.45 -5.48 2.33
CA VAL A 94 1.81 -5.20 2.83
C VAL A 94 1.79 -4.02 3.81
N SER A 95 1.16 -2.91 3.44
CA SER A 95 1.07 -1.74 4.31
C SER A 95 0.16 -1.94 5.51
N GLY A 96 -0.98 -2.64 5.33
CA GLY A 96 -1.93 -2.92 6.40
C GLY A 96 -1.30 -3.76 7.50
N PHE A 97 -0.59 -4.82 7.15
CA PHE A 97 0.14 -5.63 8.13
C PHE A 97 1.31 -4.87 8.75
N ALA A 98 2.05 -4.07 7.99
CA ALA A 98 3.12 -3.25 8.56
C ALA A 98 2.59 -2.22 9.58
N ALA A 99 1.49 -1.54 9.26
CA ALA A 99 0.84 -0.60 10.17
C ALA A 99 0.28 -1.31 11.42
N LEU A 100 -0.31 -2.49 11.25
CA LEU A 100 -0.78 -3.33 12.35
C LEU A 100 0.38 -3.69 13.30
N SER A 101 1.49 -4.19 12.75
CA SER A 101 2.70 -4.51 13.51
C SER A 101 3.24 -3.29 14.27
N GLY A 102 3.22 -2.10 13.65
CA GLY A 102 3.62 -0.85 14.30
C GLY A 102 2.82 -0.56 15.56
N VAL A 103 1.48 -0.67 15.50
CA VAL A 103 0.63 -0.45 16.69
C VAL A 103 0.76 -1.56 17.72
N LEU A 104 0.87 -2.83 17.29
CA LEU A 104 1.04 -3.93 18.23
C LEU A 104 2.36 -3.80 19.01
N LEU A 105 3.43 -3.39 18.33
CA LEU A 105 4.71 -3.13 18.97
C LEU A 105 4.65 -1.92 19.91
N GLN A 106 4.02 -0.83 19.48
CA GLN A 106 3.77 0.34 20.32
C GLN A 106 3.07 -0.05 21.63
N LYS A 107 2.04 -0.90 21.56
CA LYS A 107 1.30 -1.41 22.73
C LYS A 107 2.08 -2.38 23.59
N ALA A 108 2.99 -3.16 23.00
CA ALA A 108 3.85 -4.04 23.77
C ALA A 108 4.82 -3.25 24.67
N PHE A 109 5.26 -2.06 24.22
CA PHE A 109 6.17 -1.19 24.98
C PHE A 109 5.46 -0.13 25.84
N GLY A 110 4.29 0.35 25.41
CA GLY A 110 3.44 1.25 26.19
C GLY A 110 2.48 0.44 27.05
N LYS A 111 2.83 0.25 28.34
CA LYS A 111 2.04 -0.51 29.33
C LYS A 111 0.53 -0.31 29.16
N SER A 112 -0.16 -1.46 29.11
CA SER A 112 -1.62 -1.64 29.01
C SER A 112 -2.42 -0.78 29.96
#